data_AF-A0A382EYM1-F1
#
_entry.id   AF-A0A382EYM1-F1
#
_cell.length_a   1.000
_cell.length_b   1.000
_cell.length_c   1.000
_cell.angle_alpha   90.00
_cell.angle_beta   90.00
_cell.angle_gamma   90.00
#
_symmetry.space_group_name_H-M   'P 1'
#
loop_
_entity.id
_entity.type
_entity.pdbx_description
1 polymer ?
#
loop_
_entity_poly.entity_id
_entity_poly.type
_entity_poly.pdbx_seq_one_letter_code
_entity_poly.pdbx_strand_id
1 'polypeptide(L)'
;MAMLPLKKVEIRRLFEEAAEQYPPQSEVTFLLQSMEDPRNVGSIFRVADAVGAHEIIFTGKTLTPPHDEIDRTSRGHDRRIPWRRIARIDEAIETLHDEGNQVVALETAKGARCFLEYPYTEKVCLV
;
A
#
# COMPACT_ATOMS: atom_id res chain seq x y z
N MET A 1 8.84 35.55 -7.27
CA MET A 1 7.71 35.20 -6.38
C MET A 1 8.25 34.39 -5.23
N ALA A 2 7.98 34.77 -3.97
CA ALA A 2 8.32 33.93 -2.83
C ALA A 2 7.30 32.79 -2.72
N MET A 3 7.75 31.54 -2.65
CA MET A 3 6.89 30.39 -2.34
C MET A 3 6.52 30.44 -0.86
N LEU A 4 5.23 30.57 -0.55
CA LEU A 4 4.69 30.47 0.80
C LEU A 4 4.07 29.08 1.00
N PRO A 5 4.17 28.47 2.20
CA PRO A 5 3.48 27.23 2.51
C PRO A 5 1.95 27.40 2.45
N LEU A 6 1.25 26.38 1.94
CA LEU A 6 -0.21 26.33 1.95
C LEU A 6 -0.75 26.15 3.38
N LYS A 7 -1.88 26.78 3.69
CA LYS A 7 -2.65 26.50 4.92
C LYS A 7 -3.33 25.13 4.79
N LYS A 8 -3.69 24.54 5.94
CA LYS A 8 -4.35 23.22 5.99
C LYS A 8 -5.60 23.12 5.12
N VAL A 9 -6.42 24.18 5.05
CA VAL A 9 -7.63 24.22 4.21
C VAL A 9 -7.28 24.23 2.72
N GLU A 10 -6.22 24.94 2.33
CA GLU A 10 -5.75 24.99 0.95
C GLU A 10 -5.13 23.65 0.52
N ILE A 11 -4.38 22.99 1.41
CA ILE A 11 -3.86 21.63 1.20
C ILE A 11 -5.01 20.64 0.97
N ARG A 12 -6.05 20.69 1.82
CA ARG A 12 -7.21 19.81 1.69
C ARG A 12 -7.89 20.00 0.34
N ARG A 13 -8.15 21.25 -0.04
CA ARG A 13 -8.77 21.59 -1.33
C ARG A 13 -7.92 21.12 -2.52
N LEU A 14 -6.59 21.29 -2.44
CA LEU A 14 -5.67 20.78 -3.46
C LEU A 14 -5.80 19.25 -3.64
N PHE A 15 -5.90 18.49 -2.55
CA PHE A 15 -6.08 17.04 -2.63
C PHE A 15 -7.46 16.65 -3.18
N GLU A 16 -8.53 17.36 -2.80
CA GLU A 16 -9.88 17.14 -3.34
C GLU A 16 -9.92 17.40 -4.86
N GLU A 17 -9.37 18.53 -5.32
CA GLU A 17 -9.26 18.86 -6.75
C GLU A 17 -8.39 17.86 -7.52
N ALA A 18 -7.27 17.41 -6.92
CA ALA A 18 -6.40 16.41 -7.53
C ALA A 18 -7.09 15.05 -7.67
N ALA A 19 -7.86 14.62 -6.67
CA ALA A 19 -8.60 13.35 -6.72
C ALA A 19 -9.72 13.38 -7.77
N GLU A 20 -10.37 14.52 -7.96
CA GLU A 20 -11.37 14.71 -9.01
C GLU A 20 -10.74 14.71 -10.41
N GLN A 21 -9.60 15.40 -10.57
CA GLN A 21 -8.89 15.50 -11.85
C GLN A 21 -8.17 14.19 -12.23
N TYR A 22 -7.63 13.48 -11.25
CA TYR A 22 -6.84 12.26 -11.40
C TYR A 22 -7.41 11.15 -10.51
N PRO A 23 -8.61 10.62 -10.84
CA PRO A 23 -9.22 9.58 -10.04
C PRO A 23 -8.35 8.31 -10.05
N PRO A 24 -8.26 7.60 -8.91
CA PRO A 24 -7.55 6.33 -8.85
C PRO A 24 -8.14 5.35 -9.87
N GLN A 25 -7.26 4.69 -10.61
CA GLN A 25 -7.64 3.71 -11.64
C GLN A 25 -7.91 2.33 -11.05
N SER A 26 -7.31 2.06 -9.88
CA SER A 26 -7.46 0.81 -9.15
C SER A 26 -7.46 1.09 -7.66
N GLU A 27 -8.26 0.33 -6.92
CA GLU A 27 -8.12 0.15 -5.49
C GLU A 27 -6.90 -0.74 -5.22
N VAL A 28 -5.93 -0.22 -4.46
CA VAL A 28 -4.64 -0.88 -4.24
C VAL A 28 -4.58 -1.48 -2.84
N THR A 29 -4.24 -2.75 -2.76
CA THR A 29 -3.92 -3.48 -1.51
C THR A 29 -2.48 -3.96 -1.57
N PHE A 30 -1.77 -3.97 -0.44
CA PHE A 30 -0.43 -4.56 -0.34
C PHE A 30 -0.48 -5.86 0.46
N LEU A 31 0.14 -6.93 -0.04
CA LEU A 31 0.34 -8.18 0.69
C LEU A 31 1.82 -8.36 1.03
N LEU A 32 2.21 -8.06 2.27
CA LEU A 32 3.60 -8.17 2.70
C LEU A 32 3.91 -9.59 3.16
N GLN A 33 4.54 -10.36 2.28
CA GLN A 33 4.97 -11.73 2.53
C GLN A 33 6.39 -11.80 3.12
N SER A 34 6.49 -12.27 4.37
CA SER A 34 7.76 -12.49 5.08
C SER A 34 8.75 -11.32 4.99
N MET A 35 8.25 -10.09 5.11
CA MET A 35 9.08 -8.88 5.20
C MET A 35 9.60 -8.71 6.64
N GLU A 36 10.78 -9.26 6.90
CA GLU A 36 11.33 -9.39 8.25
C GLU A 36 12.02 -8.11 8.76
N ASP A 37 12.35 -7.13 7.89
CA ASP A 37 12.91 -5.84 8.31
C ASP A 37 11.77 -4.86 8.66
N PRO A 38 11.63 -4.44 9.94
CA PRO A 38 10.54 -3.56 10.36
C PRO A 38 10.61 -2.16 9.71
N ARG A 39 11.80 -1.73 9.26
CA ARG A 39 11.97 -0.43 8.59
C ARG A 39 11.36 -0.44 7.20
N ASN A 40 11.38 -1.60 6.53
CA ASN A 40 10.72 -1.78 5.23
C ASN A 40 9.19 -1.77 5.44
N VAL A 41 8.70 -2.43 6.48
CA VAL A 41 7.27 -2.41 6.83
C VAL A 41 6.79 -0.97 7.09
N GLY A 42 7.51 -0.20 7.92
CA GLY A 42 7.16 1.20 8.15
C GLY A 42 7.27 2.07 6.90
N SER A 43 8.22 1.80 6.01
CA SER A 43 8.30 2.47 4.71
C SER A 43 7.10 2.16 3.81
N ILE A 44 6.61 0.92 3.80
CA ILE A 44 5.40 0.55 3.06
C ILE A 44 4.17 1.28 3.62
N PHE A 45 4.01 1.44 4.93
CA PHE A 45 2.92 2.27 5.47
C PHE A 45 2.91 3.69 4.92
N ARG A 46 4.09 4.29 4.68
CA ARG A 46 4.19 5.62 4.07
C ARG A 46 3.79 5.62 2.60
N VAL A 47 4.19 4.59 1.85
CA VAL A 47 3.79 4.41 0.45
C VAL A 47 2.28 4.19 0.37
N ALA A 48 1.73 3.30 1.19
CA ALA A 48 0.31 2.99 1.24
C ALA A 48 -0.55 4.23 1.48
N ASP A 49 -0.14 5.09 2.42
CA ASP A 49 -0.82 6.38 2.64
C ASP A 49 -0.69 7.34 1.46
N ALA A 50 0.48 7.41 0.83
CA ALA A 50 0.72 8.31 -0.29
C ALA A 50 -0.08 7.93 -1.54
N VAL A 51 -0.35 6.65 -1.74
CA VAL A 51 -1.13 6.14 -2.88
C VAL A 51 -2.61 5.93 -2.56
N GLY A 52 -3.05 6.20 -1.33
CA GLY A 52 -4.43 5.96 -0.90
C GLY A 52 -4.82 4.48 -0.91
N ALA A 53 -3.91 3.60 -0.51
CA ALA A 53 -4.16 2.17 -0.46
C ALA A 53 -5.34 1.80 0.45
N HIS A 54 -6.08 0.78 0.06
CA HIS A 54 -7.23 0.25 0.79
C HIS A 54 -6.81 -0.38 2.11
N GLU A 55 -5.84 -1.30 2.05
CA GLU A 55 -5.28 -1.95 3.23
C GLU A 55 -3.86 -2.50 3.00
N ILE A 56 -3.22 -2.92 4.10
CA ILE A 56 -2.04 -3.77 4.09
C ILE A 56 -2.39 -5.11 4.75
N ILE A 57 -2.09 -6.21 4.08
CA ILE A 57 -2.21 -7.56 4.62
C ILE A 57 -0.81 -8.08 4.95
N PHE A 58 -0.64 -8.56 6.17
CA PHE A 58 0.60 -9.19 6.62
C PHE A 58 0.48 -10.70 6.57
N THR A 59 1.52 -11.39 6.06
CA THR A 59 1.56 -12.85 6.06
C THR A 59 2.95 -13.42 6.35
N GLY A 60 2.99 -14.69 6.74
CA GLY A 60 4.21 -15.40 7.09
C GLY A 60 4.93 -14.75 8.28
N LYS A 61 6.22 -14.47 8.08
CA LYS A 61 7.12 -13.93 9.11
C LYS A 61 7.15 -12.39 9.16
N THR A 62 6.30 -11.71 8.39
CA THR A 62 6.30 -10.25 8.39
C THR A 62 6.03 -9.69 9.77
N LEU A 63 6.85 -8.74 10.20
CA LEU A 63 6.65 -8.01 11.46
C LEU A 63 5.46 -7.06 11.32
N THR A 64 4.62 -6.97 12.35
CA THR A 64 3.41 -6.15 12.35
C THR A 64 3.48 -5.08 13.46
N PRO A 65 2.74 -3.97 13.33
CA PRO A 65 2.48 -3.10 14.47
C PRO A 65 1.77 -3.86 15.62
N PRO A 66 1.94 -3.44 16.89
CA PRO A 66 2.86 -2.41 17.35
C PRO A 66 4.33 -2.90 17.37
N HIS A 67 5.25 -2.08 16.87
CA HIS A 67 6.69 -2.32 16.89
C HIS A 67 7.46 -1.00 16.79
N ASP A 68 8.40 -0.73 17.68
CA ASP A 68 9.08 0.57 17.80
C ASP A 68 9.72 1.05 16.49
N GLU A 69 10.44 0.15 15.80
CA GLU A 69 11.05 0.48 14.51
C GLU A 69 10.02 0.73 13.40
N ILE A 70 8.87 0.04 13.42
CA ILE A 70 7.78 0.30 12.46
C ILE A 70 7.19 1.68 12.75
N ASP A 71 6.86 2.00 14.01
CA ASP A 71 6.32 3.33 14.38
C ASP A 71 7.28 4.47 13.99
N ARG A 72 8.57 4.30 14.29
CA ARG A 72 9.61 5.28 13.98
C ARG A 72 9.74 5.53 12.48
N THR A 73 9.64 4.50 11.65
CA THR A 73 9.82 4.60 10.20
C THR A 73 8.53 4.92 9.45
N SER A 74 7.39 4.45 9.94
CA SER A 74 6.05 4.78 9.42
C SER A 74 5.70 6.24 9.65
N ARG A 75 6.24 6.86 10.72
CA ARG A 75 5.86 8.22 11.16
C ARG A 75 4.37 8.32 11.50
N GLY A 76 3.80 7.27 12.09
CA GLY A 76 2.41 7.20 12.51
C GLY A 76 1.40 6.88 11.40
N HIS A 77 1.87 6.53 10.20
CA HIS A 77 1.02 6.06 9.11
C HIS A 77 0.43 4.66 9.38
N ASP A 78 1.09 3.86 10.22
CA ASP A 78 0.62 2.55 10.72
C ASP A 78 -0.70 2.63 11.49
N ARG A 79 -1.07 3.80 12.00
CA ARG A 79 -2.36 4.06 12.67
C ARG A 79 -3.46 4.56 11.73
N ARG A 80 -3.13 4.89 10.48
CA ARG A 80 -4.05 5.48 9.50
C ARG A 80 -4.47 4.48 8.44
N ILE A 81 -3.55 3.61 8.01
CA ILE A 81 -3.82 2.61 7.00
C ILE A 81 -4.42 1.37 7.66
N PRO A 82 -5.62 0.92 7.25
CA PRO A 82 -6.17 -0.35 7.69
C PRO A 82 -5.21 -1.49 7.40
N TRP A 83 -5.10 -2.44 8.33
CA TRP A 83 -4.31 -3.64 8.10
C TRP A 83 -4.87 -4.83 8.85
N ARG A 84 -4.61 -6.01 8.31
CA ARG A 84 -4.93 -7.30 8.93
C ARG A 84 -3.79 -8.29 8.73
N ARG A 85 -3.82 -9.38 9.50
CA ARG A 85 -2.84 -10.46 9.39
C ARG A 85 -3.52 -11.76 9.00
N ILE A 86 -3.01 -12.40 7.96
CA ILE A 86 -3.41 -13.74 7.53
C ILE A 86 -2.16 -14.62 7.60
N ALA A 87 -2.19 -15.67 8.40
CA ALA A 87 -0.98 -16.38 8.80
C ALA A 87 -0.23 -17.03 7.62
N ARG A 88 -0.99 -17.59 6.67
CA ARG A 88 -0.47 -18.33 5.52
C ARG A 88 -0.69 -17.56 4.22
N ILE A 89 0.27 -17.67 3.31
CA ILE A 89 0.24 -16.96 2.03
C ILE A 89 -0.86 -17.51 1.11
N ASP A 90 -1.06 -18.83 1.10
CA ASP A 90 -2.11 -19.49 0.34
C ASP A 90 -3.50 -19.03 0.80
N GLU A 91 -3.76 -19.00 2.11
CA GLU A 91 -5.02 -18.46 2.66
C GLU A 91 -5.23 -16.98 2.30
N ALA A 92 -4.15 -16.18 2.32
CA ALA A 92 -4.23 -14.77 1.98
C ALA A 92 -4.58 -14.56 0.50
N ILE A 93 -3.95 -15.33 -0.40
CA ILE A 93 -4.22 -15.28 -1.83
C ILE A 93 -5.64 -15.74 -2.13
N GLU A 94 -6.10 -16.83 -1.52
CA GLU A 94 -7.49 -17.31 -1.66
C GLU A 94 -8.50 -16.25 -1.21
N THR A 95 -8.28 -15.66 -0.02
CA THR A 95 -9.13 -14.58 0.51
C THR A 95 -9.18 -13.38 -0.45
N LEU A 96 -8.03 -12.96 -0.98
CA LEU A 96 -7.94 -11.83 -1.90
C LEU A 96 -8.67 -12.08 -3.21
N HIS A 97 -8.59 -13.30 -3.76
CA HIS A 97 -9.34 -13.69 -4.95
C HIS A 97 -10.85 -13.67 -4.68
N ASP A 98 -11.30 -14.18 -3.53
CA ASP A 98 -12.71 -14.17 -3.12
C ASP A 98 -13.24 -12.73 -2.94
N GLU A 99 -12.38 -11.80 -2.53
CA GLU A 99 -12.67 -10.36 -2.43
C GLU A 99 -12.60 -9.61 -3.78
N GLY A 100 -12.25 -10.33 -4.86
CA GLY A 100 -12.20 -9.83 -6.23
C GLY A 100 -10.91 -9.11 -6.62
N ASN A 101 -9.83 -9.30 -5.86
CA ASN A 101 -8.53 -8.71 -6.18
C ASN A 101 -7.81 -9.51 -7.27
N GLN A 102 -7.21 -8.82 -8.23
CA GLN A 102 -6.13 -9.38 -9.03
C GLN A 102 -4.84 -9.36 -8.19
N VAL A 103 -4.33 -10.55 -7.84
CA VAL A 103 -3.07 -10.67 -7.10
C VAL A 103 -1.90 -10.64 -8.08
N VAL A 104 -0.99 -9.67 -7.91
CA VAL A 104 0.15 -9.42 -8.79
C VAL A 104 1.45 -9.43 -7.98
N ALA A 105 2.35 -10.37 -8.30
CA ALA A 105 3.67 -10.43 -7.69
C ALA A 105 4.64 -9.44 -8.33
N LEU A 106 5.35 -8.66 -7.51
CA LEU A 106 6.39 -7.74 -7.97
C LEU A 106 7.76 -8.43 -7.98
N GLU A 107 8.36 -8.63 -9.16
CA GLU A 107 9.63 -9.38 -9.27
C GLU A 107 10.48 -8.94 -10.48
N THR A 108 11.79 -9.14 -10.38
CA THR A 108 12.83 -8.91 -11.39
C THR A 108 13.28 -10.19 -12.10
N ALA A 109 12.39 -11.18 -12.20
CA ALA A 109 12.67 -12.46 -12.83
C ALA A 109 12.56 -12.40 -14.35
N LYS A 110 13.22 -13.35 -15.02
CA LYS A 110 13.06 -13.53 -16.47
C LYS A 110 11.60 -13.81 -16.80
N GLY A 111 11.03 -13.05 -17.74
CA GLY A 111 9.63 -13.16 -18.14
C GLY A 111 8.68 -12.25 -17.35
N ALA A 112 9.18 -11.49 -16.38
CA ALA A 112 8.40 -10.41 -15.77
C ALA A 112 8.00 -9.36 -16.84
N ARG A 113 6.82 -8.79 -16.67
CA ARG A 113 6.30 -7.73 -17.54
C ARG A 113 6.58 -6.38 -16.89
N CYS A 114 6.88 -5.36 -17.71
CA CYS A 114 7.03 -4.00 -17.23
C CYS A 114 5.73 -3.54 -16.53
N PHE A 115 5.85 -3.00 -15.31
CA PHE A 115 4.69 -2.57 -14.53
C PHE A 115 3.90 -1.44 -15.23
N LEU A 116 4.56 -0.63 -16.07
CA LEU A 116 3.92 0.42 -16.86
C LEU A 116 2.97 -0.13 -17.94
N GLU A 117 3.14 -1.40 -18.33
CA GLU A 117 2.38 -2.03 -19.40
C GLU A 117 1.46 -3.13 -18.90
N TYR A 118 1.46 -3.41 -17.59
CA TYR A 118 0.69 -4.50 -17.01
C TYR A 118 -0.81 -4.13 -16.96
N PRO A 119 -1.72 -5.02 -17.39
CA PRO A 119 -3.16 -4.73 -17.41
C PRO A 119 -3.77 -4.96 -16.02
N TYR A 120 -3.64 -3.95 -15.16
CA TYR A 120 -4.25 -3.95 -13.84
C TYR A 120 -5.79 -3.89 -13.91
N THR A 121 -6.46 -4.54 -12.97
CA THR A 121 -7.92 -4.48 -12.79
C THR A 121 -8.35 -3.40 -11.78
N GLU A 122 -9.66 -3.22 -11.60
CA GLU A 122 -10.24 -2.25 -10.66
C GLU A 122 -9.79 -2.48 -9.21
N LYS A 123 -9.55 -3.74 -8.82
CA LYS A 123 -8.94 -4.11 -7.54
C LYS A 123 -7.65 -4.86 -7.78
N VAL A 124 -6.57 -4.38 -7.20
CA VAL A 124 -5.24 -5.00 -7.34
C VAL A 124 -4.61 -5.20 -5.97
N CYS A 125 -4.10 -6.40 -5.74
CA CYS A 125 -3.21 -6.66 -4.63
C CYS A 125 -1.78 -6.84 -5.15
N LEU A 126 -0.86 -6.01 -4.65
CA LEU A 126 0.56 -6.12 -4.94
C LEU A 126 1.24 -6.93 -3.84
N VAL A 127 1.88 -8.04 -4.23
CA VAL A 127 2.68 -8.91 -3.36
C VAL A 127 4.15 -8.52 -3.46
#